data_AF-M2RL03-F1
#
_entry.id   AF-M2RL03-F1
#
_cell.length_a   1.000
_cell.length_b   1.000
_cell.length_c   1.000
_cell.angle_alpha   90.00
_cell.angle_beta   90.00
_cell.angle_gamma   90.00
#
_symmetry.space_group_name_H-M   'P 1'
#
loop_
_entity.id
_entity.type
_entity.pdbx_description
1 polymer ?
#
loop_
_entity_poly.entity_id
_entity_poly.type
_entity_poly.pdbx_seq_one_letter_code
_entity_poly.pdbx_strand_id
1 'polypeptide(L)'
;CTYPDHASPVCSASNPCGFNCQDGFTADANSCVCASPNVVCNDVCGSYPNGCPTTAMNPARRRASVRKRAQCEPGLTACGVYNWKSSEGWECVDTRSDLESCGGCAIPLHYASPRGVDCTALPGVADVSCRTGSCLVHRCLPGYQISHDGTFCVRISQITHMHNEEDAAAYGLEHFPLKV
;
A
#
# COMPACT_ATOMS: atom_id res chain seq x y z
N CYS A 1 43.24 23.80 -8.78
CA CYS A 1 42.01 24.52 -9.16
C CYS A 1 40.83 23.69 -8.68
N THR A 2 39.76 24.31 -8.21
CA THR A 2 38.50 23.63 -7.90
C THR A 2 37.50 24.05 -8.96
N TYR A 3 36.82 23.08 -9.58
CA TYR A 3 35.89 23.31 -10.68
C TYR A 3 34.46 23.06 -10.20
N PRO A 4 33.47 23.83 -10.68
CA PRO A 4 32.06 23.58 -10.38
C PRO A 4 31.56 22.34 -11.13
N ASP A 5 30.39 21.83 -10.75
CA ASP A 5 29.71 20.77 -11.50
C ASP A 5 29.43 21.22 -12.96
N HIS A 6 29.41 20.27 -13.89
CA HIS A 6 29.29 20.51 -15.34
C HIS A 6 30.39 21.41 -15.95
N ALA A 7 31.57 21.48 -15.34
CA ALA A 7 32.74 22.14 -15.90
C ALA A 7 33.79 21.16 -16.44
N SER A 8 34.27 21.42 -17.65
CA SER A 8 35.44 20.80 -18.26
C SER A 8 36.67 21.70 -18.06
N PRO A 9 37.79 21.22 -17.50
CA PRO A 9 38.95 22.06 -17.21
C PRO A 9 39.71 22.45 -18.49
N VAL A 10 40.09 23.73 -18.61
CA VAL A 10 40.81 24.29 -19.76
C VAL A 10 42.00 25.10 -19.27
N CYS A 11 43.21 24.60 -19.51
CA CYS A 11 44.44 25.31 -19.17
C CYS A 11 44.83 26.31 -20.27
N SER A 12 45.13 27.55 -19.90
CA SER A 12 45.64 28.59 -20.80
C SER A 12 46.74 29.40 -20.12
N ALA A 13 47.60 30.05 -20.91
CA ALA A 13 48.72 30.83 -20.37
C ALA A 13 48.28 32.07 -19.55
N SER A 14 47.07 32.58 -19.77
CA SER A 14 46.46 33.69 -19.02
C SER A 14 45.56 33.23 -17.87
N ASN A 15 44.97 32.03 -17.96
CA ASN A 15 44.19 31.42 -16.90
C ASN A 15 44.50 29.91 -16.79
N PRO A 16 45.42 29.51 -15.89
CA PRO A 16 45.74 28.10 -15.67
C PRO A 16 44.65 27.32 -14.90
N CYS A 17 43.63 28.02 -14.38
CA CYS A 17 42.44 27.44 -13.76
C CYS A 17 41.16 27.68 -14.59
N GLY A 18 41.28 27.89 -15.89
CA GLY A 18 40.13 28.03 -16.78
C GLY A 18 39.27 26.78 -16.85
N PHE A 19 38.00 26.97 -17.23
CA PHE A 19 37.05 25.89 -17.50
C PHE A 19 36.00 26.33 -18.53
N ASN A 20 35.43 25.37 -19.24
CA ASN A 20 34.27 25.53 -20.10
C ASN A 20 33.10 24.73 -19.53
N CYS A 21 31.91 25.31 -19.50
CA CYS A 21 30.71 24.56 -19.14
C CYS A 21 30.33 23.58 -20.25
N GLN A 22 29.90 22.39 -19.84
CA GLN A 22 29.44 21.29 -20.70
C GLN A 22 27.95 21.03 -20.42
N ASP A 23 27.40 19.97 -21.04
CA ASP A 23 26.04 19.48 -20.79
C ASP A 23 24.93 20.55 -20.99
N GLY A 24 25.19 21.56 -21.84
CA GLY A 24 24.26 22.67 -22.12
C GLY A 24 24.23 23.78 -21.06
N PHE A 25 25.04 23.69 -20.00
CA PHE A 25 25.14 24.74 -18.98
C PHE A 25 25.93 25.95 -19.49
N THR A 26 25.62 27.13 -18.96
CA THR A 26 26.29 28.39 -19.28
C THR A 26 27.13 28.88 -18.11
N ALA A 27 28.30 29.46 -18.39
CA ALA A 27 29.17 30.00 -17.34
C ALA A 27 28.57 31.27 -16.72
N ASP A 28 28.43 31.27 -15.39
CA ASP A 28 28.06 32.43 -14.58
C ASP A 28 29.07 32.57 -13.44
N ALA A 29 29.90 33.62 -13.53
CA ALA A 29 31.08 33.86 -12.70
C ALA A 29 31.97 32.61 -12.50
N ASN A 30 31.80 31.90 -11.38
CA ASN A 30 32.58 30.73 -10.98
C ASN A 30 31.78 29.41 -11.00
N SER A 31 30.59 29.41 -11.60
CA SER A 31 29.69 28.26 -11.69
C SER A 31 29.22 28.00 -13.12
N CYS A 32 28.78 26.76 -13.39
CA CYS A 32 28.03 26.43 -14.58
C CYS A 32 26.55 26.32 -14.20
N VAL A 33 25.72 27.22 -14.75
CA VAL A 33 24.30 27.34 -14.37
C VAL A 33 23.38 27.05 -15.56
N CYS A 34 22.23 26.46 -15.25
CA CYS A 34 21.14 26.28 -16.22
C CYS A 34 20.17 27.46 -16.11
N ALA A 35 20.33 28.47 -16.96
CA ALA A 35 19.52 29.68 -16.92
C ALA A 35 18.10 29.45 -17.49
N SER A 36 17.10 30.05 -16.83
CA SER A 36 15.72 30.14 -17.34
C SER A 36 15.69 30.73 -18.76
N PRO A 37 14.89 30.19 -19.70
CA PRO A 37 13.79 29.23 -19.53
C PRO A 37 14.19 27.75 -19.60
N ASN A 38 15.48 27.42 -19.63
CA ASN A 38 15.93 26.03 -19.68
C ASN A 38 15.77 25.34 -18.33
N VAL A 39 15.70 24.01 -18.34
CA VAL A 39 15.66 23.16 -17.14
C VAL A 39 16.66 22.02 -17.27
N VAL A 40 17.12 21.48 -16.14
CA VAL A 40 18.02 20.32 -16.11
C VAL A 40 17.20 19.02 -16.24
N CYS A 41 17.65 18.13 -17.12
CA CYS A 41 17.02 16.86 -17.47
C CYS A 41 18.10 15.81 -17.74
N ASN A 42 18.19 14.77 -16.90
CA ASN A 42 19.24 13.75 -16.98
C ASN A 42 20.65 14.38 -17.09
N ASP A 43 20.96 15.30 -16.17
CA ASP A 43 22.24 16.01 -16.08
C ASP A 43 22.60 16.90 -17.29
N VAL A 44 21.64 17.14 -18.20
CA VAL A 44 21.76 18.08 -19.33
C VAL A 44 20.81 19.27 -19.15
N CYS A 45 21.31 20.50 -19.32
CA CYS A 45 20.51 21.71 -19.36
C CYS A 45 19.95 21.96 -20.78
N GLY A 46 18.65 22.24 -20.90
CA GLY A 46 18.05 22.56 -22.19
C GLY A 46 16.57 22.92 -22.13
N SER A 47 15.99 23.16 -23.31
CA SER A 47 14.56 23.43 -23.46
C SER A 47 13.82 22.14 -23.81
N TYR A 48 12.88 21.75 -22.94
CA TYR A 48 12.11 20.51 -23.06
C TYR A 48 10.61 20.79 -23.13
N PRO A 49 10.09 21.41 -24.21
CA PRO A 49 8.68 21.81 -24.33
C PRO A 49 7.71 20.64 -24.25
N ASN A 50 8.13 19.44 -24.65
CA ASN A 50 7.36 18.20 -24.56
C ASN A 50 7.71 17.35 -23.29
N GLY A 51 8.45 17.95 -22.34
CA GLY A 51 8.96 17.28 -21.15
C GLY A 51 10.29 16.53 -21.37
N CYS A 52 10.97 16.25 -20.27
CA CYS A 52 12.26 15.54 -20.24
C CYS A 52 12.13 14.10 -20.80
N PRO A 53 12.84 13.74 -21.89
CA PRO A 53 12.79 12.41 -22.49
C PRO A 53 13.57 11.40 -21.64
N THR A 54 12.91 10.88 -20.61
CA THR A 54 13.45 9.80 -19.76
C THR A 54 13.08 8.44 -20.34
N THR A 55 14.07 7.68 -20.81
CA THR A 55 13.91 6.21 -21.03
C THR A 55 13.62 5.49 -19.70
N ALA A 56 14.07 6.07 -18.57
CA ALA A 56 13.63 5.70 -17.23
C ALA A 56 12.29 6.35 -16.87
N MET A 57 11.16 5.71 -17.21
CA MET A 57 9.82 6.18 -16.82
C MET A 57 9.76 6.48 -15.31
N ASN A 58 9.63 7.77 -14.99
CA ASN A 58 9.53 8.28 -13.62
C ASN A 58 8.47 7.47 -12.81
N PRO A 59 8.81 6.88 -11.66
CA PRO A 59 7.93 5.94 -10.95
C PRO A 59 6.57 6.57 -10.55
N ALA A 60 6.50 7.89 -10.37
CA ALA A 60 5.24 8.60 -10.19
C ALA A 60 4.31 8.51 -11.42
N ARG A 61 4.86 8.64 -12.64
CA ARG A 61 4.10 8.46 -13.90
C ARG A 61 3.71 7.00 -14.12
N ARG A 62 4.57 6.03 -13.79
CA ARG A 62 4.20 4.59 -13.82
C ARG A 62 3.03 4.30 -12.88
N ARG A 63 3.10 4.68 -11.60
CA ARG A 63 2.00 4.51 -10.63
C ARG A 63 0.70 5.20 -11.05
N ALA A 64 0.78 6.43 -11.60
CA ALA A 64 -0.38 7.12 -12.16
C ALA A 64 -0.98 6.38 -13.38
N SER A 65 -0.14 5.71 -14.17
CA SER A 65 -0.58 4.93 -15.33
C SER A 65 -1.24 3.59 -14.96
N VAL A 66 -0.81 2.93 -13.87
CA VAL A 66 -1.50 1.73 -13.33
C VAL A 66 -2.94 2.08 -12.95
N ARG A 67 -3.15 3.15 -12.19
CA ARG A 67 -4.51 3.64 -11.85
C ARG A 67 -5.39 3.91 -13.05
N LYS A 68 -4.83 4.43 -14.14
CA LYS A 68 -5.59 4.71 -15.37
C LYS A 68 -5.91 3.45 -16.19
N ARG A 69 -5.08 2.41 -16.10
CA ARG A 69 -5.27 1.13 -16.81
C ARG A 69 -6.09 0.12 -16.03
N ALA A 70 -6.02 0.15 -14.70
CA ALA A 70 -6.71 -0.74 -13.79
C ALA A 70 -8.17 -0.35 -13.60
N GLN A 71 -8.94 -0.47 -14.69
CA GLN A 71 -10.38 -0.26 -14.73
C GLN A 71 -11.06 -1.64 -14.69
N CYS A 72 -12.08 -1.76 -13.86
CA CYS A 72 -12.90 -2.95 -13.73
C CYS A 72 -14.37 -2.62 -14.01
N GLU A 73 -15.15 -3.64 -14.34
CA GLU A 73 -16.60 -3.52 -14.47
C GLU A 73 -17.25 -3.03 -13.16
N PRO A 74 -18.42 -2.35 -13.24
CA PRO A 74 -19.12 -1.85 -12.06
C PRO A 74 -19.37 -2.94 -11.01
N GLY A 75 -18.92 -2.69 -9.78
CA GLY A 75 -19.02 -3.62 -8.65
C GLY A 75 -17.75 -4.43 -8.36
N LEU A 76 -16.77 -4.45 -9.27
CA LEU A 76 -15.47 -5.09 -9.07
C LEU A 76 -14.39 -4.08 -8.64
N THR A 77 -13.43 -4.55 -7.84
CA THR A 77 -12.29 -3.76 -7.36
C THR A 77 -10.99 -4.23 -8.02
N ALA A 78 -10.16 -3.30 -8.49
CA ALA A 78 -8.84 -3.62 -9.01
C ALA A 78 -7.83 -3.92 -7.87
N CYS A 79 -7.44 -5.18 -7.76
CA CYS A 79 -6.53 -5.71 -6.74
C CYS A 79 -5.19 -6.14 -7.34
N GLY A 80 -4.12 -6.12 -6.55
CA GLY A 80 -2.80 -6.60 -6.98
C GLY A 80 -2.72 -8.11 -6.91
N VAL A 81 -1.97 -8.73 -7.83
CA VAL A 81 -1.75 -10.19 -7.82
C VAL A 81 -0.44 -10.54 -7.10
N TYR A 82 -0.34 -11.73 -6.51
CA TYR A 82 0.88 -12.23 -5.87
C TYR A 82 1.91 -12.75 -6.91
N ASN A 83 3.19 -12.85 -6.52
CA ASN A 83 4.28 -13.54 -7.27
C ASN A 83 4.68 -13.07 -8.68
N TRP A 84 4.17 -11.95 -9.18
CA TRP A 84 4.51 -11.49 -10.53
C TRP A 84 5.68 -10.48 -10.53
N LYS A 85 6.55 -10.52 -11.56
CA LYS A 85 7.91 -9.93 -11.54
C LYS A 85 8.02 -8.41 -11.83
N SER A 86 6.93 -7.66 -11.79
CA SER A 86 6.92 -6.20 -12.07
C SER A 86 6.03 -5.44 -11.04
N SER A 87 5.69 -4.15 -11.25
CA SER A 87 5.00 -3.29 -10.24
C SER A 87 3.74 -2.53 -10.75
N GLU A 88 2.99 -3.14 -11.65
CA GLU A 88 1.89 -2.64 -12.50
C GLU A 88 0.81 -3.71 -12.90
N GLY A 89 0.62 -4.81 -12.15
CA GLY A 89 -0.10 -6.07 -12.51
C GLY A 89 -1.18 -6.47 -11.48
N TRP A 90 -2.36 -6.80 -11.98
CA TRP A 90 -3.63 -6.65 -11.25
C TRP A 90 -4.74 -7.49 -11.85
N GLU A 91 -5.78 -7.73 -11.07
CA GLU A 91 -7.02 -8.40 -11.47
C GLU A 91 -8.25 -7.69 -10.89
N CYS A 92 -9.44 -8.02 -11.39
CA CYS A 92 -10.71 -7.47 -10.91
C CYS A 92 -11.41 -8.48 -9.99
N VAL A 93 -11.60 -8.11 -8.73
CA VAL A 93 -12.15 -8.99 -7.69
C VAL A 93 -13.48 -8.43 -7.18
N ASP A 94 -14.50 -9.27 -7.00
CA ASP A 94 -15.69 -8.89 -6.23
C ASP A 94 -15.39 -8.98 -4.73
N THR A 95 -14.87 -7.89 -4.18
CA THR A 95 -14.52 -7.79 -2.76
C THR A 95 -15.73 -7.84 -1.82
N ARG A 96 -16.96 -8.04 -2.32
CA ARG A 96 -18.17 -8.28 -1.51
C ARG A 96 -18.46 -9.76 -1.26
N SER A 97 -17.89 -10.66 -2.08
CA SER A 97 -18.14 -12.11 -2.04
C SER A 97 -16.87 -12.97 -2.09
N ASP A 98 -15.74 -12.41 -2.53
CA ASP A 98 -14.45 -13.09 -2.54
C ASP A 98 -13.91 -13.35 -1.12
N LEU A 99 -13.44 -14.59 -0.88
CA LEU A 99 -12.94 -15.04 0.41
C LEU A 99 -11.56 -14.49 0.76
N GLU A 100 -10.68 -14.36 -0.24
CA GLU A 100 -9.27 -14.00 -0.09
C GLU A 100 -9.08 -12.47 -0.08
N SER A 101 -10.06 -11.72 -0.60
CA SER A 101 -10.10 -10.27 -0.65
C SER A 101 -11.47 -9.75 -0.19
N CYS A 102 -11.88 -10.17 1.01
CA CYS A 102 -13.15 -9.74 1.59
C CYS A 102 -13.06 -8.32 2.15
N GLY A 103 -14.00 -7.45 1.74
CA GLY A 103 -14.07 -6.03 2.16
C GLY A 103 -13.11 -5.09 1.42
N GLY A 104 -12.17 -5.64 0.64
CA GLY A 104 -11.19 -4.91 -0.16
C GLY A 104 -10.09 -5.85 -0.65
N CYS A 105 -9.03 -5.32 -1.25
CA CYS A 105 -7.93 -6.14 -1.73
C CYS A 105 -7.04 -6.61 -0.56
N ALA A 106 -6.76 -7.91 -0.46
CA ALA A 106 -5.70 -8.41 0.43
C ALA A 106 -4.30 -7.93 -0.01
N ILE A 107 -4.11 -7.76 -1.33
CA ILE A 107 -2.93 -7.09 -1.90
C ILE A 107 -3.38 -5.77 -2.53
N PRO A 108 -3.22 -4.62 -1.84
CA PRO A 108 -3.61 -3.31 -2.36
C PRO A 108 -2.82 -2.93 -3.61
N LEU A 109 -3.50 -2.73 -4.74
CA LEU A 109 -2.87 -2.30 -5.99
C LEU A 109 -2.18 -0.93 -5.86
N HIS A 110 -2.70 -0.05 -4.99
CA HIS A 110 -2.10 1.22 -4.66
C HIS A 110 -2.52 1.72 -3.26
N TYR A 111 -1.87 2.78 -2.77
CA TYR A 111 -2.09 3.32 -1.40
C TYR A 111 -3.54 3.66 -1.03
N ALA A 112 -4.41 3.93 -2.01
CA ALA A 112 -5.83 4.24 -1.81
C ALA A 112 -6.78 3.09 -2.24
N SER A 113 -6.27 1.87 -2.46
CA SER A 113 -7.14 0.71 -2.70
C SER A 113 -7.76 0.33 -1.36
N PRO A 114 -9.05 -0.05 -1.32
CA PRO A 114 -9.63 -0.61 -0.10
C PRO A 114 -8.81 -1.83 0.31
N ARG A 115 -8.50 -1.94 1.59
CA ARG A 115 -7.82 -3.12 2.15
C ARG A 115 -8.88 -4.10 2.61
N GLY A 116 -8.73 -5.34 2.19
CA GLY A 116 -9.55 -6.44 2.70
C GLY A 116 -8.72 -7.44 3.47
N VAL A 117 -9.37 -8.52 3.84
CA VAL A 117 -8.81 -9.64 4.58
C VAL A 117 -9.10 -10.94 3.84
N ASP A 118 -8.16 -11.88 3.94
CA ASP A 118 -8.40 -13.28 3.66
C ASP A 118 -9.15 -13.88 4.85
N CYS A 119 -10.40 -14.28 4.63
CA CYS A 119 -11.25 -14.90 5.64
C CYS A 119 -10.82 -16.34 5.97
N THR A 120 -10.11 -17.03 5.08
CA THR A 120 -9.68 -18.43 5.26
C THR A 120 -8.44 -18.54 6.14
N ALA A 121 -7.56 -17.52 6.12
CA ALA A 121 -6.44 -17.39 7.05
C ALA A 121 -6.83 -16.99 8.49
N LEU A 122 -8.11 -16.79 8.80
CA LEU A 122 -8.55 -16.43 10.14
C LEU A 122 -8.27 -17.56 11.16
N PRO A 123 -7.63 -17.27 12.32
CA PRO A 123 -7.22 -18.31 13.26
C PRO A 123 -8.40 -19.15 13.78
N GLY A 124 -8.30 -20.47 13.64
CA GLY A 124 -9.29 -21.40 14.19
C GLY A 124 -10.58 -21.55 13.37
N VAL A 125 -10.69 -20.91 12.21
CA VAL A 125 -11.83 -21.06 11.30
C VAL A 125 -11.79 -22.44 10.60
N ALA A 126 -12.96 -23.05 10.43
CA ALA A 126 -13.15 -24.31 9.71
C ALA A 126 -14.17 -24.21 8.56
N ASP A 127 -15.05 -23.19 8.59
CA ASP A 127 -16.00 -22.84 7.54
C ASP A 127 -16.36 -21.36 7.66
N VAL A 128 -16.32 -20.63 6.54
CA VAL A 128 -16.45 -19.17 6.49
C VAL A 128 -16.90 -18.74 5.10
N SER A 129 -17.59 -17.60 5.04
CA SER A 129 -17.98 -16.93 3.78
C SER A 129 -17.65 -15.44 3.86
N CYS A 130 -17.23 -14.83 2.75
CA CYS A 130 -17.35 -13.38 2.61
C CYS A 130 -18.78 -13.04 2.20
N ARG A 131 -19.44 -12.14 2.93
CA ARG A 131 -20.77 -11.64 2.56
C ARG A 131 -20.85 -10.13 2.75
N THR A 132 -21.20 -9.43 1.68
CA THR A 132 -21.30 -7.96 1.65
C THR A 132 -20.02 -7.23 2.07
N GLY A 133 -18.86 -7.88 1.95
CA GLY A 133 -17.55 -7.34 2.35
C GLY A 133 -17.14 -7.62 3.81
N SER A 134 -17.84 -8.51 4.50
CA SER A 134 -17.48 -8.96 5.86
C SER A 134 -17.30 -10.48 5.90
N CYS A 135 -16.28 -10.97 6.61
CA CYS A 135 -16.15 -12.39 6.94
C CYS A 135 -17.27 -12.81 7.90
N LEU A 136 -17.95 -13.91 7.58
CA LEU A 136 -18.95 -14.55 8.43
C LEU A 136 -18.54 -16.01 8.64
N VAL A 137 -18.23 -16.36 9.88
CA VAL A 137 -17.78 -17.69 10.28
C VAL A 137 -18.99 -18.57 10.56
N HIS A 138 -19.09 -19.71 9.88
CA HIS A 138 -20.14 -20.71 10.09
C HIS A 138 -19.69 -21.82 11.05
N ARG A 139 -18.39 -22.10 11.10
CA ARG A 139 -17.83 -23.17 11.96
C ARG A 139 -16.38 -22.90 12.32
N CYS A 140 -16.04 -23.19 13.57
CA CYS A 140 -14.66 -23.20 14.08
C CYS A 140 -14.09 -24.63 14.15
N LEU A 141 -12.76 -24.72 14.21
CA LEU A 141 -12.02 -25.95 14.50
C LEU A 141 -12.23 -26.38 15.98
N PRO A 142 -12.03 -27.67 16.32
CA PRO A 142 -12.10 -28.14 17.70
C PRO A 142 -11.19 -27.32 18.64
N GLY A 143 -11.70 -26.99 19.83
CA GLY A 143 -11.02 -26.11 20.79
C GLY A 143 -11.27 -24.60 20.58
N TYR A 144 -12.06 -24.24 19.57
CA TYR A 144 -12.50 -22.86 19.30
C TYR A 144 -14.03 -22.73 19.28
N GLN A 145 -14.53 -21.53 19.56
CA GLN A 145 -15.94 -21.14 19.47
C GLN A 145 -16.07 -19.87 18.61
N ILE A 146 -17.21 -19.69 17.95
CA ILE A 146 -17.49 -18.51 17.12
C ILE A 146 -17.62 -17.28 18.04
N SER A 147 -17.08 -16.14 17.62
CA SER A 147 -17.20 -14.87 18.33
C SER A 147 -18.65 -14.35 18.39
N HIS A 148 -18.95 -13.48 19.34
CA HIS A 148 -20.30 -12.93 19.53
C HIS A 148 -20.83 -12.19 18.29
N ASP A 149 -19.96 -11.55 17.51
CA ASP A 149 -20.28 -10.86 16.26
C ASP A 149 -20.24 -11.79 15.01
N GLY A 150 -19.84 -13.05 15.17
CA GLY A 150 -19.79 -14.04 14.09
C GLY A 150 -18.64 -13.87 13.10
N THR A 151 -17.65 -13.01 13.37
CA THR A 151 -16.60 -12.67 12.40
C THR A 151 -15.27 -13.41 12.59
N PHE A 152 -15.02 -14.03 13.74
CA PHE A 152 -13.81 -14.82 14.03
C PHE A 152 -14.06 -16.00 14.98
N CYS A 153 -13.02 -16.80 15.23
CA CYS A 153 -13.02 -17.90 16.19
C CYS A 153 -12.12 -17.56 17.40
N VAL A 154 -12.63 -17.76 18.62
CA VAL A 154 -11.90 -17.61 19.89
C VAL A 154 -11.57 -18.97 20.49
N ARG A 155 -10.41 -19.12 21.16
CA ARG A 155 -10.08 -20.38 21.85
C ARG A 155 -10.96 -20.54 23.09
N ILE A 156 -11.52 -21.73 23.28
CA ILE A 156 -12.41 -22.05 24.42
C ILE A 156 -11.71 -21.83 25.77
N SER A 157 -10.39 -22.03 25.84
CA SER A 157 -9.57 -21.77 27.04
C SER A 157 -9.54 -20.30 27.50
N GLN A 158 -9.94 -19.35 26.66
CA GLN A 158 -10.10 -17.94 27.04
C GLN A 158 -11.52 -17.63 27.53
N ILE A 159 -12.50 -18.49 27.22
CA ILE A 159 -13.91 -18.32 27.57
C ILE A 159 -14.15 -18.80 29.01
N THR A 160 -13.47 -19.87 29.42
CA THR A 160 -13.42 -20.35 30.82
C THR A 160 -12.81 -19.36 31.81
N HIS A 161 -12.24 -18.24 31.35
CA HIS A 161 -11.75 -17.17 32.21
C HIS A 161 -12.62 -15.90 32.18
N MET A 162 -13.69 -15.89 31.37
CA MET A 162 -14.69 -14.81 31.28
C MET A 162 -16.11 -15.27 31.67
N HIS A 163 -16.31 -16.58 31.89
CA HIS A 163 -17.57 -17.16 32.39
C HIS A 163 -17.46 -17.74 33.82
N ASN A 164 -16.29 -17.65 34.47
CA ASN A 164 -16.02 -18.26 35.78
C ASN A 164 -15.93 -17.23 36.92
N GLU A 165 -16.65 -16.10 36.85
CA GLU A 165 -16.84 -15.26 38.05
C GLU A 165 -18.13 -14.44 38.00
N GLU A 166 -19.28 -15.13 37.95
CA GLU A 166 -20.53 -14.59 38.48
C GLU A 166 -21.39 -15.71 39.08
N ASP A 167 -20.79 -16.44 40.03
CA ASP A 167 -21.54 -17.23 40.99
C ASP A 167 -22.45 -16.29 41.78
N ALA A 168 -23.76 -16.27 41.46
CA ALA A 168 -24.76 -15.46 42.17
C ALA A 168 -24.82 -15.79 43.69
N ALA A 169 -24.26 -16.94 44.10
CA ALA A 169 -24.04 -17.30 45.49
C ALA A 169 -23.06 -16.37 46.25
N ALA A 170 -22.13 -15.71 45.56
CA ALA A 170 -21.15 -14.81 46.17
C ALA A 170 -21.78 -13.50 46.72
N TYR A 171 -22.93 -13.09 46.19
CA TYR A 171 -23.63 -11.86 46.58
C TYR A 171 -24.77 -12.07 47.59
N GLY A 172 -25.00 -13.30 48.06
CA GLY A 172 -25.91 -13.57 49.19
C GLY A 172 -27.37 -13.19 48.98
N LEU A 173 -27.82 -13.01 47.73
CA LEU A 173 -29.23 -12.72 47.42
C LEU A 173 -30.06 -14.00 47.52
N GLU A 174 -30.51 -14.32 48.73
CA GLU A 174 -31.45 -15.40 48.99
C GLU A 174 -32.74 -15.19 48.19
N HIS A 175 -33.02 -16.08 47.23
CA HIS A 175 -34.31 -16.13 46.57
C HIS A 175 -35.39 -16.56 47.56
N PHE A 176 -36.06 -15.58 48.18
CA PHE A 176 -37.32 -15.80 48.87
C PHE A 176 -38.37 -16.27 47.86
N PRO A 177 -38.88 -17.51 47.96
CA PRO A 177 -39.98 -17.94 47.12
C PRO A 177 -41.24 -17.18 47.54
N LEU A 178 -41.90 -16.51 46.59
CA LEU A 178 -43.24 -15.99 46.79
C LEU A 178 -44.16 -17.18 47.11
N LYS A 179 -44.70 -17.20 48.32
CA LYS A 179 -45.81 -18.09 48.66
C LYS A 179 -47.07 -17.56 47.98
N VAL A 180 -47.57 -18.38 47.04
CA VAL A 180 -48.90 -18.41 46.39
C VAL A 180 -49.82 -17.23 46.68
#